data_AF-A0A3A6FJU5-F1
#
_entry.id   AF-A0A3A6FJU5-F1
#
_cell.length_a   1.000
_cell.length_b   1.000
_cell.length_c   1.000
_cell.angle_alpha   90.00
_cell.angle_beta   90.00
_cell.angle_gamma   90.00
#
_symmetry.space_group_name_H-M   'P 1'
#
loop_
_entity.id
_entity.type
_entity.pdbx_description
1 polymer ?
#
loop_
_entity_poly.entity_id
_entity_poly.type
_entity_poly.pdbx_seq_one_letter_code
_entity_poly.pdbx_strand_id
1 'polypeptide(L)'
;MRYKKIVLSIIASVLGLGLLSGCGGYSHDFNSSEEAQKYVLAKLKDKYNEEFTIKEVKKYKEEKIGLNWISVEVSSKENSSQTSTVYARNTGLFKDGYHVYYYSDEIEELATPLFQDKPFIRNYQLEVQGHTTTTEWNGKESVEEYLKKREYEIETSIYLNDGKTDEEYAEEISHIMQEIVESNLVFNISVYTNDDNIIFYSLPEQHSQPDVEVILEKMEDVRSLQETKEDYKEWKKQNQNNAKD
;
A
#
# COMPACT_ATOMS: atom_id res chain seq x y z
N MET A 1 -45.78 29.17 -30.74
CA MET A 1 -46.52 28.57 -31.89
C MET A 1 -45.56 28.38 -33.06
N ARG A 2 -45.72 27.25 -33.77
CA ARG A 2 -45.10 26.82 -35.05
C ARG A 2 -43.83 25.96 -34.97
N TYR A 3 -44.11 24.65 -34.98
CA TYR A 3 -43.29 23.53 -35.42
C TYR A 3 -42.45 23.82 -36.67
N LYS A 4 -41.20 23.33 -36.68
CA LYS A 4 -40.43 23.07 -37.90
C LYS A 4 -39.92 21.62 -37.94
N LYS A 5 -40.56 20.90 -38.86
CA LYS A 5 -40.19 19.73 -39.66
C LYS A 5 -38.96 18.88 -39.28
N ILE A 6 -39.28 17.61 -39.12
CA ILE A 6 -38.50 16.37 -39.18
C ILE A 6 -37.50 16.37 -40.35
N VAL A 7 -36.25 15.98 -40.06
CA VAL A 7 -35.34 15.36 -41.03
C VAL A 7 -35.07 13.93 -40.54
N LEU A 8 -35.67 12.98 -41.25
CA LEU A 8 -35.37 11.56 -41.18
C LEU A 8 -34.01 11.32 -41.81
N SER A 9 -33.02 10.96 -41.00
CA SER A 9 -31.76 10.39 -41.49
C SER A 9 -31.83 8.89 -41.29
N ILE A 10 -31.87 8.21 -42.43
CA ILE A 10 -32.07 6.78 -42.62
C ILE A 10 -30.93 5.99 -41.97
N ILE A 11 -31.31 5.02 -41.14
CA ILE A 11 -30.49 3.89 -40.70
C ILE A 11 -30.13 3.09 -41.95
N ALA A 12 -28.86 3.16 -42.36
CA ALA A 12 -28.27 2.23 -43.30
C ALA A 12 -27.13 1.51 -42.57
N SER A 13 -27.50 0.34 -42.05
CA SER A 13 -26.62 -0.73 -41.59
C SER A 13 -25.45 -0.95 -42.55
N VAL A 14 -24.25 -0.52 -42.14
CA VAL A 14 -23.01 -1.16 -42.58
C VAL A 14 -22.75 -2.27 -41.59
N LEU A 15 -23.01 -3.49 -42.08
CA LEU A 15 -22.59 -4.78 -41.57
C LEU A 15 -21.55 -4.68 -40.45
N GLY A 16 -21.97 -5.09 -39.26
CA GLY A 16 -21.08 -5.56 -38.23
C GLY A 16 -20.22 -6.67 -38.83
N LEU A 17 -19.01 -6.29 -39.26
CA LEU A 17 -17.86 -7.13 -39.00
C LEU A 17 -17.90 -7.36 -37.51
N GLY A 18 -18.28 -8.57 -37.12
CA GLY A 18 -18.21 -9.00 -35.75
C GLY A 18 -16.83 -8.66 -35.23
N LEU A 19 -16.76 -7.60 -34.41
CA LEU A 19 -15.96 -7.66 -33.22
C LEU A 19 -16.55 -8.84 -32.45
N LEU A 20 -16.09 -10.04 -32.83
CA LEU A 20 -15.72 -11.01 -31.85
C LEU A 20 -14.85 -10.23 -30.88
N SER A 21 -15.48 -9.63 -29.86
CA SER A 21 -14.94 -9.57 -28.52
C SER A 21 -14.69 -11.02 -28.13
N GLY A 22 -13.69 -11.62 -28.77
CA GLY A 22 -13.07 -12.81 -28.27
C GLY A 22 -12.61 -12.39 -26.90
N CYS A 23 -13.28 -12.93 -25.89
CA CYS A 23 -12.65 -13.30 -24.64
C CYS A 23 -11.40 -14.11 -25.00
N GLY A 24 -10.34 -13.41 -25.43
CA GLY A 24 -9.01 -13.95 -25.54
C GLY A 24 -8.57 -14.13 -24.11
N GLY A 25 -8.94 -15.27 -23.52
CA GLY A 25 -8.50 -15.65 -22.19
C GLY A 25 -6.98 -15.52 -22.19
N TYR A 26 -6.47 -14.57 -21.41
CA TYR A 26 -5.04 -14.46 -21.22
C TYR A 26 -4.58 -15.78 -20.59
N SER A 27 -3.59 -16.42 -21.21
CA SER A 27 -3.06 -17.66 -20.65
C SER A 27 -2.35 -17.31 -19.35
N HIS A 28 -2.71 -17.99 -18.27
CA HIS A 28 -1.90 -17.94 -17.06
C HIS A 28 -0.57 -18.65 -17.24
N ASP A 29 -0.38 -19.47 -18.27
CA ASP A 29 0.87 -20.18 -18.54
C ASP A 29 1.95 -19.26 -19.12
N PHE A 30 2.59 -18.47 -18.25
CA PHE A 30 3.75 -17.66 -18.58
C PHE A 30 5.07 -18.38 -18.23
N ASN A 31 6.07 -18.21 -19.09
CA ASN A 31 7.41 -18.79 -18.96
C ASN A 31 8.52 -17.74 -19.02
N SER A 32 8.17 -16.47 -19.11
CA SER A 32 9.08 -15.33 -19.01
C SER A 32 8.50 -14.19 -18.17
N SER A 33 9.37 -13.28 -17.71
CA SER A 33 8.95 -12.06 -17.01
C SER A 33 8.05 -11.17 -17.87
N GLU A 34 8.31 -11.09 -19.19
CA GLU A 34 7.53 -10.28 -20.12
C GLU A 34 6.10 -10.83 -20.31
N GLU A 35 5.96 -12.15 -20.43
CA GLU A 35 4.65 -12.82 -20.49
C GLU A 35 3.89 -12.65 -19.17
N ALA A 36 4.59 -12.80 -18.04
CA ALA A 36 4.00 -12.63 -16.72
C ALA A 36 3.46 -11.20 -16.50
N GLN A 37 4.20 -10.18 -16.94
CA GLN A 37 3.74 -8.78 -16.90
C GLN A 37 2.50 -8.57 -17.76
N LYS A 38 2.45 -9.12 -18.99
CA LYS A 38 1.25 -9.06 -19.85
C LYS A 38 0.05 -9.73 -19.19
N TYR A 39 0.26 -10.89 -18.56
CA TYR A 39 -0.77 -11.60 -17.79
C TYR A 39 -1.30 -10.73 -16.64
N VAL A 40 -0.41 -10.11 -15.85
CA VAL A 40 -0.79 -9.22 -14.75
C VAL A 40 -1.65 -8.06 -15.24
N LEU A 41 -1.20 -7.33 -16.27
CA LEU A 41 -1.93 -6.18 -16.80
C LEU A 41 -3.31 -6.57 -17.35
N ALA A 42 -3.41 -7.71 -18.03
CA ALA A 42 -4.67 -8.19 -18.56
C ALA A 42 -5.65 -8.61 -17.44
N LYS A 43 -5.15 -9.31 -16.41
CA LYS A 43 -5.93 -9.70 -15.22
C LYS A 43 -6.47 -8.50 -14.46
N LEU A 44 -5.64 -7.49 -14.21
CA LEU A 44 -6.07 -6.27 -13.53
C LEU A 44 -7.12 -5.51 -14.34
N LYS A 45 -6.91 -5.39 -15.67
CA LYS A 45 -7.87 -4.74 -16.57
C LYS A 45 -9.23 -5.43 -16.56
N ASP A 46 -9.23 -6.75 -16.54
CA ASP A 46 -10.46 -7.55 -16.44
C ASP A 46 -11.14 -7.38 -15.08
N LYS A 47 -10.36 -7.38 -13.98
CA LYS A 47 -10.88 -7.27 -12.60
C LYS A 47 -11.43 -5.89 -12.26
N TYR A 48 -10.72 -4.83 -12.63
CA TYR A 48 -11.02 -3.44 -12.23
C TYR A 48 -11.65 -2.60 -13.35
N ASN A 49 -11.68 -3.12 -14.58
CA ASN A 49 -12.11 -2.36 -15.77
C ASN A 49 -11.30 -1.06 -15.98
N GLU A 50 -10.03 -1.08 -15.56
CA GLU A 50 -9.07 0.03 -15.66
C GLU A 50 -7.81 -0.41 -16.43
N GLU A 51 -7.03 0.55 -16.93
CA GLU A 51 -5.72 0.25 -17.50
C GLU A 51 -4.58 0.50 -16.52
N PHE A 52 -3.59 -0.39 -16.53
CA PHE A 52 -2.44 -0.33 -15.62
C PHE A 52 -1.11 -0.24 -16.37
N THR A 53 -0.08 0.18 -15.66
CA THR A 53 1.32 0.16 -16.12
C THR A 53 2.19 -0.52 -15.07
N ILE A 54 3.20 -1.30 -15.51
CA ILE A 54 4.23 -1.85 -14.62
C ILE A 54 5.18 -0.71 -14.23
N LYS A 55 5.29 -0.42 -12.93
CA LYS A 55 6.28 0.50 -12.38
C LYS A 55 7.62 -0.19 -12.21
N GLU A 56 7.58 -1.37 -11.59
CA GLU A 56 8.77 -2.14 -11.24
C GLU A 56 8.48 -3.63 -11.25
N VAL A 57 9.44 -4.44 -11.70
CA VAL A 57 9.44 -5.88 -11.47
C VAL A 57 10.31 -6.18 -10.25
N LYS A 58 9.68 -6.30 -9.08
CA LYS A 58 10.38 -6.61 -7.82
C LYS A 58 11.11 -7.95 -7.92
N LYS A 59 10.45 -8.97 -8.49
CA LYS A 59 11.06 -10.29 -8.67
C LYS A 59 10.34 -11.12 -9.72
N TYR A 60 11.11 -11.85 -10.51
CA TYR A 60 10.63 -12.96 -11.34
C TYR A 60 11.51 -14.18 -11.05
N LYS A 61 10.90 -15.35 -10.84
CA LYS A 61 11.65 -16.57 -10.55
C LYS A 61 10.87 -17.82 -10.93
N GLU A 62 11.60 -18.82 -11.44
CA GLU A 62 11.17 -20.21 -11.46
C GLU A 62 11.43 -20.84 -10.07
N GLU A 63 10.38 -21.22 -9.37
CA GLU A 63 10.47 -21.82 -8.04
C GLU A 63 10.85 -23.30 -8.10
N LYS A 64 10.26 -24.01 -9.06
CA LYS A 64 10.49 -25.42 -9.42
C LYS A 64 10.28 -25.56 -10.92
N ILE A 65 10.72 -26.68 -11.51
CA ILE A 65 10.58 -26.95 -12.95
C ILE A 65 9.14 -26.65 -13.42
N GLY A 66 9.00 -25.64 -14.27
CA GLY A 66 7.72 -25.21 -14.84
C GLY A 66 6.79 -24.41 -13.92
N LEU A 67 7.23 -24.02 -12.71
CA LEU A 67 6.47 -23.17 -11.79
C LEU A 67 7.13 -21.80 -11.70
N ASN A 68 6.60 -20.87 -12.48
CA ASN A 68 7.06 -19.48 -12.55
C ASN A 68 6.17 -18.56 -11.71
N TRP A 69 6.77 -17.57 -11.09
CA TRP A 69 6.05 -16.51 -10.41
C TRP A 69 6.69 -15.15 -10.61
N ILE A 70 5.86 -14.12 -10.48
CA ILE A 70 6.27 -12.72 -10.54
C ILE A 70 5.67 -11.94 -9.38
N SER A 71 6.43 -10.99 -8.86
CA SER A 71 5.98 -9.90 -8.01
C SER A 71 6.33 -8.59 -8.71
N VAL A 72 5.33 -7.75 -8.94
CA VAL A 72 5.46 -6.46 -9.61
C VAL A 72 4.77 -5.37 -8.82
N GLU A 73 5.22 -4.15 -9.01
CA GLU A 73 4.48 -2.96 -8.65
C GLU A 73 3.80 -2.40 -9.90
N VAL A 74 2.51 -2.12 -9.79
CA VAL A 74 1.70 -1.53 -10.84
C VAL A 74 1.20 -0.17 -10.41
N SER A 75 0.84 0.67 -11.36
CA SER A 75 0.03 1.86 -11.12
C SER A 75 -1.14 1.95 -12.09
N SER A 76 -2.25 2.51 -11.65
CA SER A 76 -3.35 2.85 -12.55
C SER A 76 -2.87 3.92 -13.55
N LYS A 77 -3.34 3.82 -14.80
CA LYS A 77 -3.14 4.86 -15.80
C LYS A 77 -4.07 6.05 -15.57
N GLU A 78 -5.19 5.84 -14.90
CA GLU A 78 -6.14 6.90 -14.56
C GLU A 78 -5.62 7.72 -13.38
N ASN A 79 -5.08 7.04 -12.36
CA ASN A 79 -4.41 7.67 -11.25
C ASN A 79 -3.03 7.05 -10.97
N SER A 80 -1.97 7.70 -11.49
CA SER A 80 -0.61 7.18 -11.37
C SER A 80 -0.01 7.22 -9.95
N SER A 81 -0.65 7.91 -9.00
CA SER A 81 -0.28 7.85 -7.58
C SER A 81 -0.81 6.58 -6.91
N GLN A 82 -1.86 5.97 -7.46
CA GLN A 82 -2.36 4.70 -6.95
C GLN A 82 -1.46 3.57 -7.45
N THR A 83 -0.60 3.10 -6.56
CA THR A 83 0.28 1.95 -6.80
C THR A 83 -0.20 0.74 -6.04
N SER A 84 0.16 -0.45 -6.52
CA SER A 84 -0.11 -1.68 -5.77
C SER A 84 0.89 -2.76 -6.11
N THR A 85 1.18 -3.61 -5.13
CA THR A 85 1.94 -4.83 -5.36
C THR A 85 1.01 -5.93 -5.88
N VAL A 86 1.47 -6.64 -6.90
CA VAL A 86 0.76 -7.78 -7.49
C VAL A 86 1.67 -8.99 -7.50
N TYR A 87 1.13 -10.11 -7.09
CA TYR A 87 1.76 -11.42 -7.13
C TYR A 87 0.99 -12.35 -8.06
N ALA A 88 1.68 -12.97 -9.01
CA ALA A 88 1.08 -13.92 -9.92
C ALA A 88 1.95 -15.17 -10.10
N ARG A 89 1.30 -16.32 -10.30
CA ARG A 89 1.94 -17.58 -10.70
C ARG A 89 1.40 -18.08 -12.02
N ASN A 90 2.22 -18.83 -12.75
CA ASN A 90 1.79 -19.41 -14.01
C ASN A 90 0.74 -20.53 -13.86
N THR A 91 0.42 -20.89 -12.62
CA THR A 91 -0.69 -21.79 -12.24
C THR A 91 -2.05 -21.09 -12.17
N GLY A 92 -2.11 -19.78 -12.42
CA GLY A 92 -3.33 -18.98 -12.31
C GLY A 92 -3.56 -18.32 -10.94
N LEU A 93 -2.71 -18.59 -9.94
CA LEU A 93 -2.77 -17.86 -8.66
C LEU A 93 -2.47 -16.38 -8.94
N PHE A 94 -3.36 -15.52 -8.47
CA PHE A 94 -3.28 -14.08 -8.64
C PHE A 94 -3.67 -13.41 -7.33
N LYS A 95 -2.81 -12.53 -6.83
CA LYS A 95 -3.07 -11.70 -5.66
C LYS A 95 -2.69 -10.27 -5.95
N ASP A 96 -3.50 -9.33 -5.52
CA ASP A 96 -3.22 -7.91 -5.66
C ASP A 96 -3.66 -7.17 -4.40
N GLY A 97 -3.09 -5.99 -4.18
CA GLY A 97 -3.51 -5.06 -3.12
C GLY A 97 -4.33 -3.88 -3.65
N TYR A 98 -4.69 -3.86 -4.95
CA TYR A 98 -5.27 -2.67 -5.58
C TYR A 98 -6.72 -2.43 -5.13
N HIS A 99 -7.35 -3.48 -4.58
CA HIS A 99 -8.68 -3.43 -3.98
C HIS A 99 -8.85 -2.36 -2.89
N VAL A 100 -7.76 -1.95 -2.24
CA VAL A 100 -7.80 -0.92 -1.19
C VAL A 100 -8.35 0.41 -1.68
N TYR A 101 -8.17 0.75 -2.97
CA TYR A 101 -8.62 2.01 -3.55
C TYR A 101 -10.14 2.12 -3.71
N TYR A 102 -10.89 1.03 -3.52
CA TYR A 102 -12.34 1.14 -3.35
C TYR A 102 -12.75 1.80 -2.04
N TYR A 103 -11.88 1.75 -1.02
CA TYR A 103 -12.21 2.11 0.36
C TYR A 103 -11.20 3.08 1.00
N SER A 104 -10.11 3.43 0.32
CA SER A 104 -8.99 4.20 0.89
C SER A 104 -9.45 5.54 1.45
N ASP A 105 -10.31 6.25 0.72
CA ASP A 105 -10.78 7.57 1.13
C ASP A 105 -11.62 7.47 2.42
N GLU A 106 -12.53 6.50 2.51
CA GLU A 106 -13.32 6.25 3.72
C GLU A 106 -12.45 5.81 4.90
N ILE A 107 -11.41 5.00 4.66
CA ILE A 107 -10.45 4.58 5.69
C ILE A 107 -9.65 5.78 6.20
N GLU A 108 -9.20 6.66 5.32
CA GLU A 108 -8.48 7.88 5.67
C GLU A 108 -9.36 8.85 6.46
N GLU A 109 -10.64 9.00 6.09
CA GLU A 109 -11.63 9.78 6.85
C GLU A 109 -11.84 9.22 8.27
N LEU A 110 -11.82 7.90 8.45
CA LEU A 110 -11.92 7.25 9.75
C LEU A 110 -10.65 7.40 10.60
N ALA A 111 -9.48 7.41 9.97
CA ALA A 111 -8.18 7.48 10.63
C ALA A 111 -7.78 8.91 11.02
N THR A 112 -8.13 9.89 10.19
CA THR A 112 -7.77 11.31 10.35
C THR A 112 -8.05 11.87 11.76
N PRO A 113 -9.22 11.66 12.37
CA PRO A 113 -9.53 12.18 13.71
C PRO A 113 -8.61 11.68 14.83
N LEU A 114 -7.92 10.55 14.64
CA LEU A 114 -6.98 10.00 15.63
C LEU A 114 -5.68 10.81 15.74
N PHE A 115 -5.42 11.73 14.81
CA PHE A 115 -4.20 12.54 14.79
C PHE A 115 -4.49 14.04 14.66
N GLN A 116 -5.66 14.39 14.09
CA GLN A 116 -6.08 15.76 13.93
C GLN A 116 -6.26 16.48 15.28
N ASP A 117 -5.92 17.77 15.32
CA ASP A 117 -6.16 18.68 16.45
C ASP A 117 -5.47 18.29 17.78
N LYS A 118 -4.48 17.39 17.73
CA LYS A 118 -3.65 17.06 18.90
C LYS A 118 -2.53 18.09 19.06
N PRO A 119 -2.47 18.85 20.17
CA PRO A 119 -1.53 19.96 20.32
C PRO A 119 -0.05 19.55 20.34
N PHE A 120 0.21 18.27 20.60
CA PHE A 120 1.55 17.69 20.63
C PHE A 120 2.02 17.12 19.29
N ILE A 121 1.13 16.99 18.31
CA ILE A 121 1.45 16.56 16.95
C ILE A 121 1.68 17.81 16.08
N ARG A 122 2.91 17.94 15.57
CA ARG A 122 3.31 18.99 14.61
C ARG A 122 2.76 18.72 13.22
N ASN A 123 2.85 17.46 12.77
CA ASN A 123 2.38 17.02 11.46
C ASN A 123 2.15 15.50 11.48
N TYR A 124 1.40 14.99 10.51
CA TYR A 124 1.30 13.55 10.26
C TYR A 124 1.06 13.27 8.78
N GLN A 125 1.36 12.04 8.36
CA GLN A 125 1.08 11.52 7.03
C GLN A 125 0.40 10.17 7.17
N LEU A 126 -0.64 9.93 6.37
CA LEU A 126 -1.38 8.68 6.30
C LEU A 126 -1.27 8.13 4.88
N GLU A 127 -1.01 6.84 4.76
CA GLU A 127 -1.05 6.13 3.49
C GLU A 127 -1.74 4.78 3.69
N VAL A 128 -2.87 4.58 3.00
CA VAL A 128 -3.63 3.33 3.10
C VAL A 128 -3.11 2.35 2.05
N GLN A 129 -2.58 1.23 2.51
CA GLN A 129 -1.98 0.20 1.68
C GLN A 129 -2.80 -1.10 1.74
N GLY A 130 -2.95 -1.74 0.58
CA GLY A 130 -3.66 -3.02 0.46
C GLY A 130 -2.70 -4.20 0.54
N HIS A 131 -3.00 -5.16 1.40
CA HIS A 131 -2.30 -6.44 1.41
C HIS A 131 -2.69 -7.26 0.18
N THR A 132 -1.71 -7.98 -0.38
CA THR A 132 -2.00 -8.85 -1.54
C THR A 132 -2.92 -9.99 -1.14
N THR A 133 -4.11 -10.05 -1.74
CA THR A 133 -5.12 -11.07 -1.43
C THR A 133 -5.67 -11.74 -2.69
N THR A 134 -6.21 -12.94 -2.53
CA THR A 134 -7.04 -13.61 -3.55
C THR A 134 -8.52 -13.20 -3.46
N THR A 135 -8.91 -12.43 -2.44
CA THR A 135 -10.30 -11.98 -2.26
C THR A 135 -10.74 -11.13 -3.46
N GLU A 136 -11.95 -11.42 -3.96
CA GLU A 136 -12.56 -10.70 -5.08
C GLU A 136 -13.40 -9.53 -4.56
N TRP A 137 -12.71 -8.43 -4.24
CA TRP A 137 -13.37 -7.15 -3.96
C TRP A 137 -13.90 -6.52 -5.24
N ASN A 138 -15.14 -6.02 -5.18
CA ASN A 138 -15.79 -5.36 -6.32
C ASN A 138 -16.32 -3.96 -5.97
N GLY A 139 -16.01 -3.44 -4.78
CA GLY A 139 -16.36 -2.09 -4.34
C GLY A 139 -17.83 -1.90 -3.96
N LYS A 140 -18.61 -2.98 -3.84
CA LYS A 140 -20.03 -2.93 -3.43
C LYS A 140 -20.25 -3.33 -1.98
N GLU A 141 -19.25 -3.96 -1.37
CA GLU A 141 -19.25 -4.25 0.06
C GLU A 141 -19.18 -2.94 0.86
N SER A 142 -19.64 -2.94 2.11
CA SER A 142 -19.45 -1.75 2.95
C SER A 142 -18.02 -1.68 3.47
N VAL A 143 -17.55 -0.47 3.79
CA VAL A 143 -16.25 -0.28 4.46
C VAL A 143 -16.18 -1.13 5.75
N GLU A 144 -17.25 -1.21 6.54
CA GLU A 144 -17.27 -2.05 7.75
C GLU A 144 -17.02 -3.55 7.49
N GLU A 145 -17.52 -4.08 6.38
CA GLU A 145 -17.27 -5.46 5.97
C GLU A 145 -15.82 -5.65 5.50
N TYR A 146 -15.28 -4.66 4.78
CA TYR A 146 -13.90 -4.61 4.35
C TYR A 146 -12.92 -4.60 5.54
N LEU A 147 -13.14 -3.71 6.52
CA LEU A 147 -12.27 -3.55 7.70
C LEU A 147 -12.14 -4.85 8.49
N LYS A 148 -13.20 -5.67 8.58
CA LYS A 148 -13.18 -6.97 9.29
C LYS A 148 -12.21 -7.98 8.67
N LYS A 149 -11.88 -7.85 7.39
CA LYS A 149 -10.95 -8.76 6.69
C LYS A 149 -9.49 -8.43 6.98
N ARG A 150 -9.19 -7.20 7.40
CA ARG A 150 -7.82 -6.72 7.67
C ARG A 150 -6.85 -7.02 6.54
N GLU A 151 -7.31 -6.88 5.29
CA GLU A 151 -6.47 -7.01 4.09
C GLU A 151 -5.86 -5.65 3.69
N TYR A 152 -5.68 -4.77 4.67
CA TYR A 152 -5.17 -3.41 4.52
C TYR A 152 -4.34 -3.05 5.74
N GLU A 153 -3.53 -2.02 5.58
CA GLU A 153 -2.83 -1.34 6.66
C GLU A 153 -2.78 0.16 6.38
N ILE A 154 -2.65 0.95 7.43
CA ILE A 154 -2.46 2.39 7.35
C ILE A 154 -1.03 2.66 7.80
N GLU A 155 -0.16 3.00 6.85
CA GLU A 155 1.16 3.49 7.17
C GLU A 155 1.03 4.93 7.68
N THR A 156 1.54 5.17 8.88
CA THR A 156 1.39 6.46 9.56
C THR A 156 2.73 6.97 10.04
N SER A 157 3.09 8.16 9.57
CA SER A 157 4.23 8.90 10.07
C SER A 157 3.74 10.07 10.92
N ILE A 158 4.14 10.09 12.19
CA ILE A 158 3.71 11.09 13.18
C ILE A 158 4.91 11.94 13.58
N TYR A 159 4.77 13.25 13.52
CA TYR A 159 5.82 14.20 13.89
C TYR A 159 5.39 14.92 15.17
N LEU A 160 6.05 14.64 16.28
CA LEU A 160 5.77 15.28 17.57
C LEU A 160 6.53 16.61 17.71
N ASN A 161 6.05 17.49 18.59
CA ASN A 161 6.77 18.72 18.94
C ASN A 161 8.09 18.40 19.65
N ASP A 162 9.15 19.13 19.30
CA ASP A 162 10.50 18.97 19.86
C ASP A 162 10.66 19.48 21.30
N GLY A 163 11.79 19.13 21.91
CA GLY A 163 12.26 19.72 23.18
C GLY A 163 11.71 19.06 24.44
N LYS A 164 11.17 17.86 24.33
CA LYS A 164 10.60 17.07 25.43
C LYS A 164 11.56 16.01 25.96
N THR A 165 11.29 15.50 27.16
CA THR A 165 11.98 14.32 27.70
C THR A 165 11.46 13.02 27.08
N ASP A 166 12.20 11.93 27.26
CA ASP A 166 11.78 10.62 26.76
C ASP A 166 10.45 10.18 27.40
N GLU A 167 10.23 10.49 28.69
CA GLU A 167 8.97 10.21 29.39
C GLU A 167 7.79 11.01 28.80
N GLU A 168 7.98 12.30 28.52
CA GLU A 168 6.95 13.14 27.90
C GLU A 168 6.57 12.62 26.50
N TYR A 169 7.56 12.19 25.69
CA TYR A 169 7.27 11.54 24.41
C TYR A 169 6.52 10.21 24.59
N ALA A 170 6.93 9.39 25.56
CA ALA A 170 6.30 8.11 25.81
C ALA A 170 4.84 8.25 26.28
N GLU A 171 4.51 9.27 27.06
CA GLU A 171 3.13 9.60 27.45
C GLU A 171 2.27 10.00 26.23
N GLU A 172 2.80 10.84 25.33
CA GLU A 172 2.10 11.25 24.12
C GLU A 172 1.90 10.11 23.12
N ILE A 173 2.92 9.26 22.96
CA ILE A 173 2.85 8.03 22.17
C ILE A 173 1.82 7.08 22.79
N SER A 174 1.80 6.93 24.12
CA SER A 174 0.83 6.10 24.83
C SER A 174 -0.61 6.53 24.53
N HIS A 175 -0.87 7.84 24.58
CA HIS A 175 -2.17 8.41 24.24
C HIS A 175 -2.58 8.08 22.79
N ILE A 176 -1.69 8.25 21.82
CA ILE A 176 -1.95 7.88 20.41
C ILE A 176 -2.23 6.39 20.28
N MET A 177 -1.39 5.54 20.90
CA MET A 177 -1.53 4.09 20.85
C MET A 177 -2.86 3.62 21.44
N GLN A 178 -3.32 4.26 22.52
CA GLN A 178 -4.62 3.96 23.12
C GLN A 178 -5.76 4.18 22.12
N GLU A 179 -5.81 5.35 21.48
CA GLU A 179 -6.85 5.66 20.50
C GLU A 179 -6.79 4.72 19.29
N ILE A 180 -5.59 4.34 18.85
CA ILE A 180 -5.39 3.37 17.76
C ILE A 180 -5.95 1.98 18.14
N VAL A 181 -5.67 1.49 19.35
CA VAL A 181 -6.21 0.21 19.83
C VAL A 181 -7.74 0.26 19.91
N GLU A 182 -8.31 1.38 20.36
CA GLU A 182 -9.76 1.58 20.45
C GLU A 182 -10.44 1.71 19.07
N SER A 183 -9.75 2.29 18.09
CA SER A 183 -10.27 2.46 16.71
C SER A 183 -10.50 1.14 15.97
N ASN A 184 -9.81 0.07 16.40
CA ASN A 184 -9.82 -1.24 15.75
C ASN A 184 -9.30 -1.25 14.30
N LEU A 185 -8.71 -0.15 13.81
CA LEU A 185 -8.04 -0.08 12.52
C LEU A 185 -6.64 -0.73 12.57
N VAL A 186 -6.04 -0.99 11.40
CA VAL A 186 -4.73 -1.64 11.28
C VAL A 186 -3.69 -0.58 10.94
N PHE A 187 -2.82 -0.25 11.89
CA PHE A 187 -1.82 0.81 11.74
C PHE A 187 -0.40 0.25 11.78
N ASN A 188 0.45 0.75 10.89
CA ASN A 188 1.91 0.66 10.98
C ASN A 188 2.42 2.07 11.31
N ILE A 189 3.00 2.26 12.49
CA ILE A 189 3.27 3.58 13.05
C ILE A 189 4.77 3.81 13.09
N SER A 190 5.19 4.99 12.63
CA SER A 190 6.51 5.56 12.83
C SER A 190 6.39 6.95 13.44
N VAL A 191 7.09 7.19 14.55
CA VAL A 191 7.03 8.47 15.29
C VAL A 191 8.38 9.15 15.23
N TYR A 192 8.35 10.44 14.95
CA TYR A 192 9.51 11.29 14.69
C TYR A 192 9.47 12.52 15.60
N THR A 193 10.65 12.99 16.01
CA THR A 193 10.81 14.32 16.64
C THR A 193 11.24 15.34 15.59
N ASN A 194 12.22 14.99 14.76
CA ASN A 194 12.59 15.71 13.55
C ASN A 194 12.50 14.80 12.30
N ASP A 195 12.66 15.37 11.11
CA ASP A 195 12.38 14.69 9.84
C ASP A 195 13.15 13.37 9.62
N ASP A 196 14.28 13.17 10.31
CA ASP A 196 15.16 12.00 10.12
C ASP A 196 15.26 11.08 11.35
N ASN A 197 14.81 11.51 12.54
CA ASN A 197 14.98 10.76 13.78
C ASN A 197 13.68 10.09 14.21
N ILE A 198 13.51 8.85 13.74
CA ILE A 198 12.50 7.95 14.31
C ILE A 198 12.84 7.68 15.78
N ILE A 199 11.88 7.89 16.67
CA ILE A 199 12.01 7.62 18.11
C ILE A 199 11.21 6.39 18.51
N PHE A 200 10.21 6.02 17.74
CA PHE A 200 9.35 4.87 18.01
C PHE A 200 8.79 4.30 16.72
N TYR A 201 8.64 2.98 16.66
CA TYR A 201 7.88 2.31 15.62
C TYR A 201 7.04 1.18 16.22
N SER A 202 5.92 0.88 15.57
CA SER A 202 5.07 -0.22 15.98
C SER A 202 4.34 -0.82 14.79
N LEU A 203 4.45 -2.14 14.66
CA LEU A 203 3.68 -2.93 13.69
C LEU A 203 2.32 -3.31 14.28
N PRO A 204 1.29 -3.57 13.44
CA PRO A 204 -0.04 -3.92 13.90
C PRO A 204 -0.07 -5.07 14.92
N GLU A 205 0.76 -6.09 14.74
CA GLU A 205 0.82 -7.26 15.63
C GLU A 205 1.42 -6.96 17.00
N GLN A 206 2.11 -5.83 17.12
CA GLN A 206 2.78 -5.38 18.34
C GLN A 206 1.91 -4.45 19.18
N HIS A 207 0.67 -4.17 18.75
CA HIS A 207 -0.24 -3.27 19.45
C HIS A 207 -0.77 -3.99 20.69
N SER A 208 -0.06 -3.82 21.81
CA SER A 208 -0.45 -4.26 23.15
C SER A 208 -0.94 -3.06 23.98
N GLN A 209 -1.22 -3.30 25.27
CA GLN A 209 -1.55 -2.22 26.21
C GLN A 209 -0.50 -1.10 26.12
N PRO A 210 -0.91 0.18 26.00
CA PRO A 210 -0.04 1.32 25.74
C PRO A 210 0.72 1.76 27.00
N ASP A 211 1.48 0.84 27.61
CA ASP A 211 2.26 1.12 28.81
C ASP A 211 3.45 2.02 28.47
N VAL A 212 3.57 3.14 29.18
CA VAL A 212 4.66 4.12 29.03
C VAL A 212 6.02 3.45 29.20
N GLU A 213 6.16 2.50 30.12
CA GLU A 213 7.43 1.80 30.35
C GLU A 213 7.84 0.96 29.13
N VAL A 214 6.86 0.28 28.50
CA VAL A 214 7.09 -0.51 27.28
C VAL A 214 7.45 0.39 26.10
N ILE A 215 6.86 1.59 26.04
CA ILE A 215 7.20 2.58 25.02
C ILE A 215 8.63 3.10 25.23
N LEU A 216 9.02 3.40 26.47
CA LEU A 216 10.39 3.82 26.80
C LEU A 216 11.42 2.75 26.40
N GLU A 217 11.17 1.47 26.73
CA GLU A 217 12.03 0.36 26.32
C GLU A 217 12.18 0.30 24.79
N LYS A 218 11.07 0.43 24.05
CA LYS A 218 11.10 0.48 22.58
C LYS A 218 11.86 1.69 22.04
N MET A 219 11.74 2.85 22.68
CA MET A 219 12.47 4.05 22.27
C MET A 219 13.98 3.87 22.46
N GLU A 220 14.41 3.22 23.54
CA GLU A 220 15.81 2.86 23.78
C GLU A 220 16.32 1.87 22.71
N ASP A 221 15.54 0.84 22.39
CA ASP A 221 15.85 -0.13 21.32
C ASP A 221 16.02 0.57 19.96
N VAL A 222 15.15 1.52 19.62
CA VAL A 222 15.24 2.30 18.38
C VAL A 222 16.55 3.09 18.32
N ARG A 223 16.91 3.75 19.42
CA ARG A 223 18.15 4.55 19.52
C ARG A 223 19.38 3.66 19.36
N SER A 224 19.42 2.52 20.06
CA SER A 224 20.52 1.54 19.95
C SER A 224 20.69 1.01 18.52
N LEU A 225 19.57 0.73 17.83
CA LEU A 225 19.58 0.29 16.43
C LEU A 225 20.08 1.38 15.47
N GLN A 226 19.79 2.65 15.75
CA GLN A 226 20.30 3.78 14.97
C GLN A 226 21.81 3.93 15.13
N GLU A 227 22.31 3.95 16.36
CA GLU A 227 23.74 4.02 16.67
C GLU A 227 24.51 2.88 15.98
N THR A 228 24.01 1.65 16.09
CA THR A 228 24.62 0.48 15.44
C THR A 228 24.69 0.64 13.90
N LYS A 229 23.66 1.23 13.29
CA LYS A 229 23.64 1.48 11.83
C LYS A 229 24.63 2.57 11.44
N GLU A 230 24.81 3.59 12.26
CA GLU A 230 25.78 4.66 12.04
C GLU A 230 27.21 4.12 12.15
N ASP A 231 27.52 3.41 13.23
CA ASP A 231 28.81 2.74 13.44
C ASP A 231 29.17 1.82 12.27
N TYR A 232 28.20 1.03 11.79
CA TYR A 232 28.40 0.16 10.64
C TYR A 232 28.69 0.96 9.34
N LYS A 233 27.97 2.07 9.11
CA LYS A 233 28.22 2.94 7.95
C LYS A 233 29.61 3.57 8.04
N GLU A 234 30.05 4.01 9.20
CA GLU A 234 31.38 4.58 9.40
C GLU A 234 32.48 3.53 9.20
N TRP A 235 32.35 2.35 9.81
CA TRP A 235 33.24 1.22 9.61
C TRP A 235 33.39 0.87 8.12
N LYS A 236 32.28 0.83 7.37
CA LYS A 236 32.30 0.53 5.94
C LYS A 236 33.03 1.60 5.14
N LYS A 237 32.86 2.89 5.46
CA LYS A 237 33.58 4.00 4.82
C LYS A 237 35.09 3.90 5.05
N GLN A 238 35.52 3.63 6.29
CA GLN A 238 36.93 3.48 6.64
C GLN A 238 37.59 2.31 5.88
N ASN A 239 36.91 1.17 5.81
CA ASN A 239 37.45 -0.02 5.13
C ASN A 239 37.39 0.04 3.60
N GLN A 240 36.50 0.87 3.02
CA GLN A 240 36.51 1.15 1.58
C GLN A 240 37.65 2.10 1.16
N ASN A 241 38.08 2.98 2.06
CA ASN A 241 39.22 3.86 1.82
C ASN A 241 40.55 3.11 1.93
N ASN A 242 40.66 2.15 2.86
CA ASN A 242 41.87 1.33 3.05
C ASN A 242 42.13 0.30 1.94
N ALA A 243 41.18 0.06 1.03
CA ALA A 243 41.32 -0.88 -0.09
C ALA A 243 41.76 -0.21 -1.41
N LYS A 244 41.99 1.12 -1.39
CA LYS A 244 42.41 1.92 -2.55
C LYS A 244 43.86 2.44 -2.46
N ASP A 245 44.57 2.12 -1.38
CA ASP A 245 46.01 2.33 -1.19
C ASP A 245 46.76 0.99 -1.35
#